data_AF-A0A2D6N402-F1
#
_entry.id   AF-A0A2D6N402-F1
#
_cell.length_a   1.000
_cell.length_b   1.000
_cell.length_c   1.000
_cell.angle_alpha   90.00
_cell.angle_beta   90.00
_cell.angle_gamma   90.00
#
_symmetry.space_group_name_H-M   'P 1'
#
loop_
_entity.id
_entity.type
_entity.pdbx_description
1 polymer ?
#
loop_
_entity_poly.entity_id
_entity_poly.type
_entity_poly.pdbx_seq_one_letter_code
_entity_poly.pdbx_strand_id
1 'polypeptide(L)'
;MAVSVGSERLARVGDASKFPVPSAAVRQNCGTAAYVPLYHPTSHPPGTDCSGGPVVILPDVHAAQGQPIVKIGFVTDLHYREAVPGDAPNPKRESRRVGTLLLRCLQHLQDAGAELVLVAGDNVDSPLDDPRLNADLVSLRDMLSASGIPFVIIPGNHDPDPEAFYRVLPMPPRAFRLGDCEIITFCDDMFDRQMKCASRQTGVLNEMRGLLSSVPSSIRHTILLQHYVLHPEQEHHGSDYRYNYLNDGEIRTILEASPRKILSLSGHLHRGHPLVTHNGVSYLVGRALCEHPFPYHMLHTRAEKIDIQEFHGI
;
A
#
# COMPACT_ATOMS: atom_id res chain seq x y z
N MET A 1 -21.32 58.36 13.67
CA MET A 1 -20.27 58.52 14.69
C MET A 1 -19.61 57.16 14.88
N ALA A 2 -18.28 57.15 14.85
CA ALA A 2 -17.43 55.98 14.66
C ALA A 2 -17.47 54.99 15.84
N VAL A 3 -17.43 53.69 15.53
CA VAL A 3 -17.11 52.62 16.47
C VAL A 3 -15.73 52.09 16.10
N SER A 4 -14.80 52.25 17.06
CA SER A 4 -13.40 51.88 16.99
C SER A 4 -13.23 50.36 16.97
N VAL A 5 -12.50 49.84 15.99
CA VAL A 5 -12.12 48.43 15.86
C VAL A 5 -10.76 48.23 16.56
N GLY A 6 -10.73 47.39 17.60
CA GLY A 6 -9.50 47.02 18.29
C GLY A 6 -8.69 46.01 17.48
N SER A 7 -7.42 46.34 17.25
CA SER A 7 -6.43 45.48 16.60
C SER A 7 -5.79 44.52 17.62
N GLU A 8 -6.06 43.21 17.52
CA GLU A 8 -5.35 42.18 18.27
C GLU A 8 -4.30 41.45 17.41
N ARG A 9 -3.05 41.69 17.83
CA ARG A 9 -1.81 40.91 17.74
C ARG A 9 -1.79 39.64 16.87
N LEU A 10 -1.04 39.76 15.77
CA LEU A 10 -0.30 38.68 15.11
C LEU A 10 0.71 38.03 16.09
N ALA A 11 0.46 36.77 16.46
CA ALA A 11 1.45 35.92 17.10
C ALA A 11 2.42 35.37 16.03
N ARG A 12 3.71 35.51 16.31
CA ARG A 12 4.82 35.12 15.43
C ARG A 12 4.90 33.60 15.32
N VAL A 13 5.08 33.14 14.08
CA VAL A 13 5.44 31.78 13.69
C VAL A 13 6.75 31.38 14.39
N GLY A 14 6.73 30.23 15.07
CA GLY A 14 7.87 29.64 15.74
C GLY A 14 8.90 29.10 14.75
N ASP A 15 10.15 29.40 15.06
CA ASP A 15 11.38 28.97 14.41
C ASP A 15 11.52 27.43 14.40
N ALA A 16 11.53 26.84 13.20
CA ALA A 16 11.63 25.39 12.97
C ALA A 16 13.06 24.81 13.08
N SER A 17 14.04 25.60 13.52
CA SER A 17 15.46 25.18 13.58
C SER A 17 15.88 24.41 14.85
N LYS A 18 14.93 23.90 15.65
CA LYS A 18 15.21 23.29 16.97
C LYS A 18 14.83 21.82 17.15
N PHE A 19 15.00 20.98 16.13
CA PHE A 19 14.97 19.52 16.31
C PHE A 19 16.40 18.97 16.26
N PRO A 20 16.90 18.32 17.32
CA PRO A 20 18.20 17.67 17.28
C PRO A 20 18.14 16.46 16.35
N VAL A 21 19.02 16.46 15.34
CA VAL A 21 19.32 15.29 14.50
C VAL A 21 19.96 14.22 15.39
N PRO A 22 19.43 12.99 15.49
CA PRO A 22 20.10 11.92 16.20
C PRO A 22 21.39 11.54 15.45
N SER A 23 22.53 11.54 16.15
CA SER A 23 23.80 11.13 15.58
C SER A 23 23.76 9.65 15.22
N ALA A 24 24.10 9.32 13.97
CA ALA A 24 24.26 7.96 13.48
C ALA A 24 25.37 7.23 14.27
N ALA A 25 24.97 6.34 15.18
CA ALA A 25 25.86 5.32 15.71
C ALA A 25 25.99 4.20 14.67
N VAL A 26 27.14 4.18 13.98
CA VAL A 26 27.56 3.14 13.05
C VAL A 26 27.58 1.79 13.77
N ARG A 27 26.70 0.86 13.38
CA ARG A 27 26.89 -0.57 13.63
C ARG A 27 27.48 -1.23 12.39
N GLN A 28 28.69 -1.72 12.53
CA GLN A 28 29.39 -2.55 11.55
C GLN A 28 28.81 -3.98 11.51
N ASN A 29 28.85 -4.54 10.29
CA ASN A 29 28.83 -5.96 9.91
C ASN A 29 27.54 -6.78 10.09
N CYS A 30 26.93 -7.12 8.94
CA CYS A 30 26.61 -8.49 8.56
C CYS A 30 26.74 -8.63 7.03
N GLY A 31 27.32 -9.75 6.57
CA GLY A 31 27.91 -9.91 5.25
C GLY A 31 26.92 -9.94 4.08
N THR A 32 27.38 -9.42 2.95
CA THR A 32 26.76 -9.57 1.63
C THR A 32 26.90 -11.00 1.15
N ALA A 33 25.82 -11.78 1.20
CA ALA A 33 25.72 -13.03 0.46
C ALA A 33 25.21 -12.72 -0.95
N ALA A 34 26.04 -12.99 -1.97
CA ALA A 34 25.61 -13.04 -3.35
C ALA A 34 24.78 -14.31 -3.56
N TYR A 35 23.60 -14.20 -4.18
CA TYR A 35 22.78 -15.37 -4.54
C TYR A 35 22.51 -15.42 -6.05
N VAL A 36 22.52 -16.64 -6.57
CA VAL A 36 22.41 -17.02 -7.98
C VAL A 36 20.95 -17.38 -8.28
N PRO A 37 20.31 -16.81 -9.31
CA PRO A 37 18.94 -17.15 -9.63
C PRO A 37 18.84 -18.56 -10.22
N LEU A 38 17.99 -19.41 -9.63
CA LEU A 38 17.46 -20.59 -10.29
C LEU A 38 16.13 -20.20 -10.94
N TYR A 39 16.15 -19.86 -12.24
CA TYR A 39 14.94 -19.86 -13.04
C TYR A 39 15.21 -20.49 -14.40
N HIS A 40 14.49 -21.57 -14.71
CA HIS A 40 14.36 -22.11 -16.06
C HIS A 40 13.13 -21.46 -16.70
N PRO A 41 13.25 -20.80 -17.86
CA PRO A 41 12.12 -20.18 -18.54
C PRO A 41 11.25 -21.27 -19.18
N THR A 42 9.99 -21.34 -18.79
CA THR A 42 8.94 -21.87 -19.67
C THR A 42 8.37 -20.73 -20.51
N SER A 43 8.13 -21.04 -21.78
CA SER A 43 7.77 -20.14 -22.86
C SER A 43 6.49 -19.33 -22.57
N HIS A 44 6.63 -18.00 -22.53
CA HIS A 44 5.51 -17.07 -22.64
C HIS A 44 5.13 -16.85 -24.12
N PRO A 45 3.84 -16.63 -24.43
CA PRO A 45 3.41 -16.16 -25.75
C PRO A 45 3.87 -14.70 -25.99
N PRO A 46 4.07 -14.29 -27.26
CA PRO A 46 4.63 -12.99 -27.58
C PRO A 46 3.55 -11.90 -27.43
N GLY A 47 3.80 -10.89 -26.60
CA GLY A 47 2.99 -9.67 -26.61
C GLY A 47 2.85 -8.90 -25.31
N THR A 48 3.96 -8.60 -24.62
CA THR A 48 4.24 -7.34 -23.89
C THR A 48 5.62 -7.51 -23.25
N ASP A 49 6.62 -6.88 -23.85
CA ASP A 49 7.98 -6.84 -23.31
C ASP A 49 8.03 -5.84 -22.14
N CYS A 50 7.67 -6.31 -20.95
CA CYS A 50 7.85 -5.57 -19.69
C CYS A 50 9.29 -5.75 -19.19
N SER A 51 10.29 -5.35 -19.98
CA SER A 51 11.70 -5.40 -19.55
C SER A 51 12.09 -4.15 -18.76
N GLY A 52 12.41 -4.36 -17.48
CA GLY A 52 13.61 -3.75 -16.89
C GLY A 52 13.45 -2.66 -15.83
N GLY A 53 12.36 -2.60 -15.07
CA GLY A 53 12.43 -1.95 -13.74
C GLY A 53 13.34 -2.77 -12.80
N PRO A 54 14.05 -2.16 -11.84
CA PRO A 54 14.82 -2.92 -10.86
C PRO A 54 13.85 -3.81 -10.08
N VAL A 55 13.90 -5.12 -10.36
CA VAL A 55 13.22 -6.12 -9.55
C VAL A 55 13.89 -6.06 -8.18
N VAL A 56 13.19 -5.49 -7.21
CA VAL A 56 13.60 -5.66 -5.81
C VAL A 56 13.27 -7.10 -5.47
N ILE A 57 14.29 -7.96 -5.58
CA ILE A 57 14.27 -9.24 -4.91
C ILE A 57 14.32 -8.88 -3.43
N LEU A 58 13.14 -8.88 -2.80
CA LEU A 58 13.07 -8.95 -1.35
C LEU A 58 13.90 -10.19 -0.99
N PRO A 59 14.99 -10.07 -0.21
CA PRO A 59 15.70 -11.26 0.25
C PRO A 59 14.67 -12.19 0.86
N ASP A 60 14.86 -13.51 0.77
CA ASP A 60 14.03 -14.43 1.56
C ASP A 60 14.06 -13.91 3.01
N VAL A 61 12.98 -13.26 3.42
CA VAL A 61 12.87 -12.67 4.75
C VAL A 61 12.54 -13.86 5.63
N HIS A 62 13.56 -14.63 5.92
CA HIS A 62 13.49 -15.71 6.88
C HIS A 62 13.24 -15.04 8.22
N ALA A 63 12.00 -15.15 8.70
CA ALA A 63 11.71 -14.96 10.11
C ALA A 63 12.79 -15.70 10.90
N ALA A 64 13.42 -15.03 11.86
CA ALA A 64 14.42 -15.66 12.71
C ALA A 64 13.84 -16.99 13.21
N GLN A 65 14.55 -18.10 12.95
CA GLN A 65 14.07 -19.45 13.26
C GLN A 65 13.53 -19.49 14.70
N GLY A 66 12.22 -19.70 14.85
CA GLY A 66 11.54 -19.74 16.16
C GLY A 66 10.75 -18.49 16.57
N GLN A 67 10.65 -17.44 15.75
CA GLN A 67 9.70 -16.34 15.98
C GLN A 67 8.35 -16.65 15.28
N PRO A 68 7.27 -16.96 16.02
CA PRO A 68 6.00 -17.41 15.44
C PRO A 68 5.10 -16.26 14.96
N ILE A 69 5.61 -15.02 14.91
CA ILE A 69 4.85 -13.82 14.63
C ILE A 69 5.60 -12.97 13.63
N VAL A 70 5.00 -12.77 12.46
CA VAL A 70 5.43 -11.77 11.48
C VAL A 70 4.71 -10.47 11.76
N LYS A 71 5.43 -9.34 11.68
CA LYS A 71 4.86 -8.00 11.85
C LYS A 71 4.86 -7.23 10.54
N ILE A 72 3.69 -6.81 10.09
CA ILE A 72 3.51 -6.14 8.80
C ILE A 72 2.80 -4.80 9.01
N GLY A 73 3.43 -3.71 8.60
CA GLY A 73 2.79 -2.40 8.53
C GLY A 73 1.86 -2.31 7.32
N PHE A 74 0.71 -1.66 7.45
CA PHE A 74 -0.22 -1.42 6.35
C PHE A 74 -0.73 0.01 6.36
N VAL A 75 -0.61 0.69 5.21
CA VAL A 75 -1.03 2.06 5.00
C VAL A 75 -1.63 2.20 3.59
N THR A 76 -2.49 3.20 3.38
CA THR A 76 -3.21 3.36 2.11
C THR A 76 -3.62 4.81 1.88
N ASP A 77 -3.87 5.17 0.63
CA ASP A 77 -4.42 6.46 0.19
C ASP A 77 -3.62 7.63 0.78
N LEU A 78 -2.34 7.68 0.38
CA LEU A 78 -1.40 8.69 0.83
C LEU A 78 -1.73 10.06 0.24
N HIS A 79 -2.19 10.13 -1.02
CA HIS A 79 -2.47 11.38 -1.73
C HIS A 79 -1.37 12.44 -1.58
N TYR A 80 -0.12 12.00 -1.66
CA TYR A 80 1.03 12.85 -1.39
C TYR A 80 1.21 13.93 -2.46
N ARG A 81 1.56 15.14 -2.01
CA ARG A 81 1.97 16.27 -2.86
C ARG A 81 3.13 17.03 -2.22
N GLU A 82 4.26 17.09 -2.90
CA GLU A 82 5.38 17.99 -2.55
C GLU A 82 5.76 18.84 -3.77
N ALA A 83 6.17 18.20 -4.86
CA ALA A 83 6.54 18.83 -6.11
C ALA A 83 5.32 19.37 -6.87
N VAL A 84 4.20 18.63 -6.92
CA VAL A 84 2.95 19.14 -7.50
C VAL A 84 2.43 20.30 -6.63
N PRO A 85 2.10 21.49 -7.18
CA PRO A 85 1.69 22.68 -6.42
C PRO A 85 0.25 22.60 -5.88
N GLY A 86 -0.04 23.44 -4.87
CA GLY A 86 -1.35 23.51 -4.22
C GLY A 86 -1.71 22.28 -3.37
N ASP A 87 -2.92 22.26 -2.82
CA ASP A 87 -3.48 21.14 -2.08
C ASP A 87 -4.34 20.24 -2.98
N ALA A 88 -4.64 19.04 -2.49
CA ALA A 88 -5.63 18.16 -3.10
C ALA A 88 -7.01 18.85 -3.23
N PRO A 89 -7.78 18.58 -4.31
CA PRO A 89 -9.11 19.18 -4.49
C PRO A 89 -10.09 18.88 -3.35
N ASN A 90 -9.93 17.72 -2.70
CA ASN A 90 -10.68 17.39 -1.49
C ASN A 90 -9.92 17.94 -0.27
N PRO A 91 -10.46 18.96 0.43
CA PRO A 91 -9.76 19.61 1.53
C PRO A 91 -9.58 18.72 2.77
N LYS A 92 -10.24 17.55 2.84
CA LYS A 92 -9.97 16.56 3.90
C LYS A 92 -8.63 15.85 3.71
N ARG A 93 -8.12 15.81 2.48
CA ARG A 93 -6.84 15.20 2.12
C ARG A 93 -5.73 16.20 2.42
N GLU A 94 -5.02 15.99 3.51
CA GLU A 94 -3.90 16.82 3.91
C GLU A 94 -2.61 16.46 3.14
N SER A 95 -2.71 16.44 1.81
CA SER A 95 -1.68 16.01 0.85
C SER A 95 -0.27 16.54 1.12
N ARG A 96 -0.17 17.77 1.65
CA ARG A 96 1.10 18.42 2.03
C ARG A 96 1.70 17.94 3.34
N ARG A 97 0.87 17.49 4.27
CA ARG A 97 1.31 16.95 5.56
C ARG A 97 1.70 15.48 5.46
N VAL A 98 1.27 14.79 4.41
CA VAL A 98 1.47 13.34 4.21
C VAL A 98 2.94 12.94 4.30
N GLY A 99 3.89 13.72 3.76
CA GLY A 99 5.32 13.38 3.89
C GLY A 99 5.77 13.30 5.36
N THR A 100 5.34 14.26 6.19
CA THR A 100 5.64 14.23 7.63
C THR A 100 4.90 13.09 8.34
N LEU A 101 3.62 12.87 8.00
CA LEU A 101 2.81 11.78 8.57
C LEU A 101 3.41 10.42 8.24
N LEU A 102 3.79 10.20 6.99
CA LEU A 102 4.39 8.95 6.52
C LEU A 102 5.73 8.68 7.21
N LEU A 103 6.61 9.69 7.36
CA LEU A 103 7.86 9.51 8.08
C LEU A 103 7.65 9.11 9.55
N ARG A 104 6.65 9.70 10.22
CA ARG A 104 6.29 9.32 11.60
C ARG A 104 5.68 7.91 11.68
N CYS A 105 4.82 7.56 10.72
CA CYS A 105 4.28 6.22 10.56
C CYS A 105 5.42 5.19 10.42
N LEU A 106 6.34 5.41 9.47
CA LEU A 106 7.46 4.53 9.19
C LEU A 106 8.40 4.39 10.39
N GLN A 107 8.69 5.48 11.10
CA GLN A 107 9.48 5.42 12.33
C GLN A 107 8.78 4.56 13.40
N HIS A 108 7.48 4.77 13.63
CA HIS A 108 6.74 3.97 14.59
C HIS A 108 6.67 2.49 14.19
N LEU A 109 6.46 2.18 12.92
CA LEU A 109 6.49 0.81 12.39
C LEU A 109 7.87 0.17 12.57
N GLN A 110 8.94 0.92 12.32
CA GLN A 110 10.32 0.47 12.54
C GLN A 110 10.57 0.14 14.02
N ASP A 111 10.20 1.06 14.93
CA ASP A 111 10.37 0.90 16.37
C ASP A 111 9.55 -0.28 16.92
N ALA A 112 8.38 -0.52 16.33
CA ALA A 112 7.52 -1.67 16.65
C ALA A 112 8.02 -2.99 16.04
N GLY A 113 9.07 -2.95 15.20
CA GLY A 113 9.71 -4.10 14.58
C GLY A 113 8.95 -4.67 13.39
N ALA A 114 8.30 -3.83 12.58
CA ALA A 114 7.74 -4.26 11.30
C ALA A 114 8.84 -4.82 10.38
N GLU A 115 8.54 -5.94 9.73
CA GLU A 115 9.44 -6.63 8.80
C GLU A 115 9.14 -6.27 7.34
N LEU A 116 7.93 -5.74 7.09
CA LEU A 116 7.44 -5.32 5.78
C LEU A 116 6.41 -4.20 5.95
N VAL A 117 6.38 -3.25 5.03
CA VAL A 117 5.29 -2.27 4.88
C VAL A 117 4.52 -2.52 3.59
N LEU A 118 3.21 -2.62 3.67
CA LEU A 118 2.30 -2.70 2.52
C LEU A 118 1.61 -1.33 2.32
N VAL A 119 1.63 -0.83 1.09
CA VAL A 119 1.03 0.45 0.70
C VAL A 119 0.00 0.24 -0.43
N ALA A 120 -1.29 0.49 -0.16
CA ALA A 120 -2.38 0.16 -1.08
C ALA A 120 -2.93 1.33 -1.91
N GLY A 121 -2.14 1.83 -2.86
CA GLY A 121 -2.65 2.73 -3.90
C GLY A 121 -2.99 4.15 -3.44
N ASP A 122 -3.35 4.97 -4.43
CA ASP A 122 -3.57 6.41 -4.32
C ASP A 122 -2.42 7.09 -3.58
N ASN A 123 -1.20 6.85 -4.08
CA ASN A 123 0.04 7.23 -3.41
C ASN A 123 0.34 8.71 -3.59
N VAL A 124 0.14 9.24 -4.80
CA VAL A 124 0.25 10.67 -5.10
C VAL A 124 -1.12 11.25 -5.44
N ASP A 125 -1.24 12.58 -5.41
CA ASP A 125 -2.48 13.26 -5.80
C ASP A 125 -2.18 14.37 -6.80
N SER A 126 -2.66 14.25 -8.04
CA SER A 126 -2.51 15.28 -9.08
C SER A 126 -3.36 14.93 -10.30
N PRO A 127 -3.69 15.88 -11.19
CA PRO A 127 -3.87 15.55 -12.60
C PRO A 127 -2.65 14.73 -13.06
N LEU A 128 -2.91 13.60 -13.72
CA LEU A 128 -1.87 12.63 -14.09
C LEU A 128 -0.93 13.10 -15.19
N ASP A 129 -1.33 14.16 -15.89
CA ASP A 129 -0.53 14.87 -16.88
C ASP A 129 0.40 15.92 -16.27
N ASP A 130 0.39 16.12 -14.94
CA ASP A 130 1.34 17.03 -14.29
C ASP A 130 2.75 16.44 -14.36
N PRO A 131 3.72 17.12 -15.01
CA PRO A 131 5.08 16.60 -15.19
C PRO A 131 5.84 16.44 -13.86
N ARG A 132 5.35 17.02 -12.77
CA ARG A 132 5.97 16.95 -11.43
C ARG A 132 5.52 15.75 -10.62
N LEU A 133 4.50 15.02 -11.07
CA LEU A 133 4.00 13.82 -10.39
C LEU A 133 5.13 12.80 -10.17
N ASN A 134 6.00 12.61 -11.17
CA ASN A 134 7.16 11.72 -11.04
C ASN A 134 8.12 12.13 -9.91
N ALA A 135 8.27 13.43 -9.64
CA ALA A 135 9.10 13.88 -8.53
C ALA A 135 8.47 13.54 -7.17
N ASP A 136 7.13 13.57 -7.07
CA ASP A 136 6.42 13.11 -5.87
C ASP A 136 6.57 11.60 -5.65
N LEU A 137 6.47 10.79 -6.72
CA LEU A 137 6.73 9.33 -6.64
C LEU A 137 8.18 9.03 -6.24
N VAL A 138 9.16 9.79 -6.75
CA VAL A 138 10.57 9.67 -6.35
C VAL A 138 10.73 9.99 -4.87
N SER A 139 10.12 11.08 -4.39
CA SER A 139 10.16 11.46 -2.96
C SER A 139 9.54 10.38 -2.06
N LEU A 140 8.40 9.80 -2.46
CA LEU A 140 7.79 8.66 -1.77
C LEU A 140 8.71 7.44 -1.71
N ARG A 141 9.32 7.06 -2.83
CA ARG A 141 10.29 5.96 -2.88
C ARG A 141 11.43 6.22 -1.90
N ASP A 142 11.99 7.41 -1.92
CA ASP A 142 13.16 7.75 -1.10
C ASP A 142 12.80 7.75 0.40
N MET A 143 11.61 8.23 0.78
CA MET A 143 11.10 8.13 2.16
C MET A 143 10.91 6.68 2.61
N LEU A 144 10.29 5.84 1.77
CA LEU A 144 10.07 4.41 2.07
C LEU A 144 11.40 3.67 2.18
N SER A 145 12.34 3.89 1.26
CA SER A 145 13.68 3.29 1.30
C SER A 145 14.49 3.75 2.52
N ALA A 146 14.40 5.03 2.88
CA ALA A 146 15.11 5.58 4.04
C ALA A 146 14.62 5.00 5.38
N SER A 147 13.41 4.44 5.44
CA SER A 147 12.91 3.74 6.64
C SER A 147 13.70 2.48 6.99
N GLY A 148 14.45 1.91 6.03
CA GLY A 148 15.14 0.63 6.21
C GLY A 148 14.22 -0.59 6.34
N ILE A 149 12.89 -0.41 6.29
CA ILE A 149 11.92 -1.51 6.24
C ILE A 149 11.67 -1.85 4.77
N PRO A 150 11.74 -3.11 4.35
CA PRO A 150 11.26 -3.51 3.03
C PRO A 150 9.80 -3.10 2.83
N PHE A 151 9.42 -2.76 1.60
CA PHE A 151 8.04 -2.35 1.30
C PHE A 151 7.51 -2.93 0.00
N VAL A 152 6.19 -3.09 -0.06
CA VAL A 152 5.41 -3.35 -1.25
C VAL A 152 4.43 -2.18 -1.41
N ILE A 153 4.40 -1.60 -2.60
CA ILE A 153 3.54 -0.47 -2.94
C ILE A 153 2.87 -0.77 -4.27
N ILE A 154 1.56 -0.59 -4.33
CA ILE A 154 0.77 -0.77 -5.56
C ILE A 154 0.11 0.54 -5.97
N PRO A 155 -0.22 0.75 -7.26
CA PRO A 155 -0.93 1.93 -7.72
C PRO A 155 -2.43 1.88 -7.39
N GLY A 156 -3.03 3.06 -7.24
CA GLY A 156 -4.49 3.29 -7.26
C GLY A 156 -4.93 4.12 -8.47
N ASN A 157 -6.15 4.65 -8.49
CA ASN A 157 -6.64 5.45 -9.63
C ASN A 157 -6.04 6.87 -9.72
N HIS A 158 -5.50 7.38 -8.61
CA HIS A 158 -4.79 8.67 -8.58
C HIS A 158 -3.32 8.54 -8.98
N ASP A 159 -2.81 7.32 -9.12
CA ASP A 159 -1.46 7.08 -9.59
C ASP A 159 -1.42 6.98 -11.14
N PRO A 160 -0.23 7.14 -11.75
CA PRO A 160 -0.03 6.80 -13.16
C PRO A 160 -0.41 5.36 -13.46
N ASP A 161 -0.56 5.05 -14.75
CA ASP A 161 -0.73 3.64 -15.14
C ASP A 161 0.44 2.78 -14.59
N PRO A 162 0.21 1.47 -14.37
CA PRO A 162 1.20 0.61 -13.73
C PRO A 162 2.59 0.64 -14.41
N GLU A 163 2.65 0.75 -15.74
CA GLU A 163 3.92 0.81 -16.45
C GLU A 163 4.71 2.08 -16.08
N ALA A 164 4.06 3.25 -16.11
CA ALA A 164 4.67 4.50 -15.71
C ALA A 164 5.04 4.52 -14.21
N PHE A 165 4.16 3.99 -13.35
CA PHE A 165 4.37 3.91 -11.91
C PHE A 165 5.63 3.11 -11.54
N TYR A 166 5.78 1.91 -12.11
CA TYR A 166 6.90 1.02 -11.80
C TYR A 166 8.21 1.33 -12.54
N ARG A 167 8.23 2.37 -13.40
CA ARG A 167 9.51 2.98 -13.83
C ARG A 167 10.19 3.75 -12.70
N VAL A 168 9.44 4.18 -11.69
CA VAL A 168 9.95 4.95 -10.54
C VAL A 168 10.06 4.07 -9.29
N LEU A 169 9.01 3.30 -9.01
CA LEU A 169 8.90 2.44 -7.82
C LEU A 169 9.21 0.97 -8.15
N PRO A 170 9.68 0.18 -7.17
CA PRO A 170 9.96 -1.24 -7.41
C PRO A 170 8.66 -2.03 -7.62
N MET A 171 8.60 -2.78 -8.71
CA MET A 171 7.48 -3.69 -8.97
C MET A 171 7.60 -4.94 -8.08
N PRO A 172 6.58 -5.27 -7.26
CA PRO A 172 6.61 -6.48 -6.46
C PRO A 172 6.42 -7.72 -7.36
N PRO A 173 6.97 -8.88 -6.98
CA PRO A 173 6.60 -10.15 -7.62
C PRO A 173 5.12 -10.45 -7.35
N ARG A 174 4.49 -11.24 -8.23
CA ARG A 174 3.07 -11.63 -8.10
C ARG A 174 2.75 -12.23 -6.73
N ALA A 175 3.64 -13.09 -6.24
CA ALA A 175 3.56 -13.71 -4.94
C ALA A 175 4.96 -13.89 -4.35
N PHE A 176 5.10 -13.69 -3.04
CA PHE A 176 6.33 -13.98 -2.31
C PHE A 176 6.01 -14.34 -0.86
N ARG A 177 7.01 -14.89 -0.16
CA ARG A 177 6.86 -15.36 1.22
C ARG A 177 7.47 -14.38 2.21
N LEU A 178 6.81 -14.25 3.34
CA LEU A 178 7.31 -13.56 4.52
C LEU A 178 6.97 -14.43 5.73
N GLY A 179 7.95 -15.16 6.27
CA GLY A 179 7.72 -16.18 7.28
C GLY A 179 6.72 -17.26 6.83
N ASP A 180 5.64 -17.43 7.58
CA ASP A 180 4.54 -18.37 7.28
C ASP A 180 3.40 -17.74 6.46
N CYS A 181 3.62 -16.53 5.93
CA CYS A 181 2.66 -15.82 5.11
C CYS A 181 3.08 -15.80 3.65
N GLU A 182 2.09 -15.83 2.76
CA GLU A 182 2.25 -15.53 1.34
C GLU A 182 1.59 -14.18 1.07
N ILE A 183 2.36 -13.24 0.54
CA ILE A 183 1.86 -11.94 0.10
C ILE A 183 1.60 -12.03 -1.40
N ILE A 184 0.40 -11.67 -1.83
CA ILE A 184 -0.02 -11.69 -3.25
C ILE A 184 -0.44 -10.28 -3.65
N THR A 185 0.01 -9.83 -4.81
CA THR A 185 -0.32 -8.52 -5.37
C THR A 185 -0.87 -8.64 -6.79
N PHE A 186 -1.96 -7.93 -7.08
CA PHE A 186 -2.42 -7.72 -8.45
C PHE A 186 -2.25 -6.24 -8.80
N CYS A 187 -1.14 -5.95 -9.50
CA CYS A 187 -0.67 -4.60 -9.77
C CYS A 187 -1.12 -4.07 -11.14
N ASP A 188 -1.85 -4.89 -11.88
CA ASP A 188 -2.20 -4.79 -13.29
C ASP A 188 -3.72 -4.61 -13.50
N ASP A 189 -4.41 -4.14 -12.46
CA ASP A 189 -5.83 -3.81 -12.55
C ASP A 189 -6.06 -2.62 -13.50
N MET A 190 -7.06 -2.75 -14.36
CA MET A 190 -7.38 -1.75 -15.37
C MET A 190 -8.35 -0.73 -14.80
N PHE A 191 -7.96 0.54 -14.74
CA PHE A 191 -8.87 1.64 -14.39
C PHE A 191 -9.41 2.33 -15.64
N ASP A 192 -10.72 2.27 -15.84
CA ASP A 192 -11.43 3.05 -16.83
C ASP A 192 -11.75 4.45 -16.26
N ARG A 193 -11.12 5.47 -16.83
CA ARG A 193 -11.28 6.87 -16.37
C ARG A 193 -12.64 7.47 -16.72
N GLN A 194 -13.26 7.02 -17.81
CA GLN A 194 -14.57 7.51 -18.24
C GLN A 194 -15.65 6.92 -17.33
N MET A 195 -15.58 5.62 -17.07
CA MET A 195 -16.52 4.92 -16.18
C MET A 195 -16.17 5.05 -14.69
N LYS A 196 -14.99 5.58 -14.37
CA LYS A 196 -14.46 5.72 -13.00
C LYS A 196 -14.56 4.42 -12.21
N CYS A 197 -14.16 3.32 -12.85
CA CYS A 197 -14.22 1.99 -12.27
C CYS A 197 -12.98 1.19 -12.66
N ALA A 198 -12.63 0.22 -11.81
CA ALA A 198 -11.56 -0.72 -12.10
C ALA A 198 -12.09 -2.11 -12.39
N SER A 199 -11.34 -2.89 -13.17
CA SER A 199 -11.64 -4.29 -13.40
C SER A 199 -10.35 -5.11 -13.44
N ARG A 200 -10.47 -6.37 -13.03
CA ARG A 200 -9.40 -7.35 -13.19
C ARG A 200 -9.61 -8.14 -14.48
N GLN A 201 -8.60 -8.17 -15.35
CA GLN A 201 -8.71 -8.82 -16.66
C GLN A 201 -8.88 -10.34 -16.54
N THR A 202 -9.54 -10.97 -17.51
CA THR A 202 -9.81 -12.43 -17.52
C THR A 202 -8.55 -13.28 -17.40
N GLY A 203 -7.44 -12.89 -18.05
CA GLY A 203 -6.16 -13.60 -17.93
C GLY A 203 -5.64 -13.61 -16.50
N VAL A 204 -5.74 -12.46 -15.82
CA VAL A 204 -5.35 -12.27 -14.42
C VAL A 204 -6.27 -13.04 -13.47
N LEU A 205 -7.57 -13.11 -13.77
CA LEU A 205 -8.51 -13.96 -13.00
C LEU A 205 -8.15 -15.44 -13.12
N ASN A 206 -7.72 -15.92 -14.29
CA ASN A 206 -7.27 -17.30 -14.47
C ASN A 206 -5.97 -17.59 -13.70
N GLU A 207 -5.02 -16.65 -13.73
CA GLU A 207 -3.80 -16.72 -12.92
C GLU A 207 -4.14 -16.80 -11.43
N MET A 208 -5.04 -15.93 -10.96
CA MET A 208 -5.52 -15.89 -9.59
C MET A 208 -6.16 -17.22 -9.15
N ARG A 209 -6.99 -17.84 -10.01
CA ARG A 209 -7.54 -19.19 -9.76
C ARG A 209 -6.44 -20.23 -9.61
N GLY A 210 -5.44 -20.21 -10.49
CA GLY A 210 -4.31 -21.13 -10.42
C GLY A 210 -3.54 -20.98 -9.11
N LEU A 211 -3.17 -19.74 -8.76
CA LEU A 211 -2.40 -19.41 -7.57
C LEU A 211 -3.12 -19.80 -6.26
N LEU A 212 -4.44 -19.61 -6.22
CA LEU A 212 -5.25 -19.83 -5.03
C LEU A 212 -5.88 -21.23 -4.94
N SER A 213 -5.64 -22.12 -5.92
CA SER A 213 -6.24 -23.46 -5.99
C SER A 213 -5.74 -24.46 -4.95
N SER A 214 -4.59 -24.21 -4.33
CA SER A 214 -3.99 -25.08 -3.33
C SER A 214 -3.30 -24.27 -2.22
N VAL A 215 -3.09 -24.87 -1.06
CA VAL A 215 -2.37 -24.26 0.07
C VAL A 215 -1.00 -24.92 0.18
N PRO A 216 0.11 -24.21 -0.02
CA PRO A 216 1.42 -24.76 0.28
C PRO A 216 1.51 -25.11 1.78
N SER A 217 2.03 -26.28 2.13
CA SER A 217 2.05 -26.79 3.52
C SER A 217 2.77 -25.88 4.52
N SER A 218 3.67 -25.01 4.05
CA SER A 218 4.41 -24.04 4.85
C SER A 218 3.69 -22.71 5.06
N ILE A 219 2.56 -22.48 4.38
CA ILE A 219 1.83 -21.20 4.40
C ILE A 219 0.60 -21.33 5.29
N ARG A 220 0.51 -20.45 6.29
CA ARG A 220 -0.63 -20.36 7.21
C ARG A 220 -1.63 -19.30 6.78
N HIS A 221 -1.13 -18.16 6.28
CA HIS A 221 -1.97 -17.04 5.86
C HIS A 221 -1.58 -16.58 4.46
N THR A 222 -2.58 -16.15 3.71
CA THR A 222 -2.40 -15.47 2.42
C THR A 222 -2.91 -14.04 2.58
N ILE A 223 -2.04 -13.06 2.36
CA ILE A 223 -2.40 -11.64 2.41
C ILE A 223 -2.45 -11.13 0.97
N LEU A 224 -3.64 -10.72 0.55
CA LEU A 224 -3.87 -10.16 -0.77
C LEU A 224 -3.90 -8.64 -0.66
N LEU A 225 -2.99 -7.97 -1.34
CA LEU A 225 -2.93 -6.50 -1.41
C LEU A 225 -3.50 -6.02 -2.75
N GLN A 226 -4.46 -5.11 -2.68
CA GLN A 226 -5.09 -4.48 -3.85
C GLN A 226 -5.61 -3.09 -3.46
N HIS A 227 -5.88 -2.21 -4.42
CA HIS A 227 -6.36 -0.86 -4.09
C HIS A 227 -7.89 -0.81 -3.94
N TYR A 228 -8.64 -1.35 -4.91
CA TYR A 228 -10.10 -1.26 -4.92
C TYR A 228 -10.76 -2.24 -3.95
N VAL A 229 -11.96 -1.87 -3.49
CA VAL A 229 -12.70 -2.64 -2.49
C VAL A 229 -13.32 -3.89 -3.13
N LEU A 230 -13.22 -5.04 -2.46
CA LEU A 230 -13.98 -6.23 -2.82
C LEU A 230 -15.20 -6.42 -1.94
N HIS A 231 -15.07 -6.10 -0.66
CA HIS A 231 -16.13 -6.25 0.32
C HIS A 231 -15.94 -5.19 1.44
N PRO A 232 -17.02 -4.59 1.95
CA PRO A 232 -18.40 -4.79 1.52
C PRO A 232 -18.72 -4.15 0.16
N GLU A 233 -19.78 -4.64 -0.46
CA GLU A 233 -20.40 -3.98 -1.60
C GLU A 233 -20.82 -2.57 -1.19
N GLN A 234 -20.37 -1.56 -1.93
CA GLN A 234 -20.77 -0.18 -1.65
C GLN A 234 -22.01 0.17 -2.48
N GLU A 235 -23.06 0.63 -1.81
CA GLU A 235 -24.23 1.17 -2.49
C GLU A 235 -23.84 2.44 -3.27
N HIS A 236 -24.03 2.41 -4.59
CA HIS A 236 -23.88 3.59 -5.45
C HIS A 236 -25.15 4.44 -5.33
N HIS A 237 -25.28 5.22 -4.26
CA HIS A 237 -26.41 6.12 -4.03
C HIS A 237 -26.38 7.34 -4.97
N GLY A 238 -26.48 7.11 -6.27
CA GLY A 238 -26.51 8.16 -7.30
C GLY A 238 -25.17 8.84 -7.59
N SER A 239 -24.05 8.34 -7.03
CA SER A 239 -22.72 8.75 -7.48
C SER A 239 -22.23 7.83 -8.58
N ASP A 240 -21.77 8.40 -9.70
CA ASP A 240 -21.09 7.65 -10.78
C ASP A 240 -19.72 7.09 -10.36
N TYR A 241 -19.32 7.25 -9.09
CA TYR A 241 -18.04 6.79 -8.55
C TYR A 241 -18.19 5.40 -7.92
N ARG A 242 -17.43 4.42 -8.43
CA ARG A 242 -17.41 3.07 -7.87
C ARG A 242 -16.17 2.83 -7.01
N TYR A 243 -16.42 2.41 -5.77
CA TYR A 243 -15.35 1.95 -4.88
C TYR A 243 -14.97 0.49 -5.14
N ASN A 244 -15.94 -0.34 -5.53
CA ASN A 244 -15.68 -1.73 -5.84
C ASN A 244 -15.16 -1.90 -7.28
N TYR A 245 -14.46 -3.00 -7.53
CA TYR A 245 -14.23 -3.45 -8.90
C TYR A 245 -15.56 -3.65 -9.64
N LEU A 246 -15.56 -3.41 -10.95
CA LEU A 246 -16.68 -3.70 -11.83
C LEU A 246 -17.03 -5.20 -11.82
N ASN A 247 -16.02 -6.07 -11.67
CA ASN A 247 -16.14 -7.51 -11.58
C ASN A 247 -15.74 -8.06 -10.20
N ASP A 248 -16.02 -7.32 -9.13
CA ASP A 248 -15.73 -7.71 -7.75
C ASP A 248 -16.35 -9.07 -7.35
N GLY A 249 -17.54 -9.41 -7.88
CA GLY A 249 -18.20 -10.69 -7.65
C GLY A 249 -17.43 -11.88 -8.23
N GLU A 250 -16.81 -11.72 -9.40
CA GLU A 250 -15.94 -12.77 -9.98
C GLU A 250 -14.67 -12.95 -9.15
N ILE A 251 -14.07 -11.84 -8.72
CA ILE A 251 -12.86 -11.87 -7.89
C ILE A 251 -13.17 -12.54 -6.54
N ARG A 252 -14.26 -12.12 -5.87
CA ARG A 252 -14.70 -12.73 -4.61
C ARG A 252 -15.00 -14.22 -4.77
N THR A 253 -15.67 -14.63 -5.85
CA THR A 253 -15.93 -16.06 -6.11
C THR A 253 -14.63 -16.89 -6.11
N ILE A 254 -13.54 -16.35 -6.66
CA ILE A 254 -12.23 -17.02 -6.66
C ILE A 254 -11.64 -17.07 -5.25
N LEU A 255 -11.72 -15.98 -4.48
CA LEU A 255 -11.22 -15.92 -3.12
C LEU A 255 -11.95 -16.89 -2.19
N GLU A 256 -13.28 -16.88 -2.24
CA GLU A 256 -14.16 -17.64 -1.37
C GLU A 256 -14.15 -19.14 -1.68
N ALA A 257 -13.80 -19.52 -2.92
CA ALA A 257 -13.57 -20.92 -3.29
C ALA A 257 -12.18 -21.45 -2.88
N SER A 258 -11.27 -20.58 -2.47
CA SER A 258 -9.90 -20.99 -2.11
C SER A 258 -9.89 -21.74 -0.77
N PRO A 259 -9.10 -22.82 -0.63
CA PRO A 259 -8.89 -23.48 0.65
C PRO A 259 -7.96 -22.67 1.60
N ARG A 260 -7.48 -21.49 1.19
CA ARG A 260 -6.53 -20.66 1.93
C ARG A 260 -7.22 -19.78 2.96
N LYS A 261 -6.51 -19.47 4.05
CA LYS A 261 -6.90 -18.40 4.99
C LYS A 261 -6.46 -17.07 4.39
N ILE A 262 -7.41 -16.35 3.78
CA ILE A 262 -7.12 -15.12 3.05
C ILE A 262 -7.50 -13.89 3.87
N LEU A 263 -6.56 -12.95 3.97
CA LEU A 263 -6.81 -11.56 4.37
C LEU A 263 -6.65 -10.66 3.13
N SER A 264 -7.74 -10.07 2.68
CA SER A 264 -7.78 -9.06 1.62
C SER A 264 -7.65 -7.67 2.22
N LEU A 265 -6.56 -6.96 1.87
CA LEU A 265 -6.29 -5.59 2.25
C LEU A 265 -6.58 -4.65 1.08
N SER A 266 -7.37 -3.61 1.31
CA SER A 266 -7.65 -2.59 0.29
C SER A 266 -7.70 -1.16 0.82
N GLY A 267 -7.65 -0.19 -0.10
CA GLY A 267 -7.78 1.24 0.13
C GLY A 267 -9.03 1.82 -0.50
N HIS A 268 -8.90 3.00 -1.13
CA HIS A 268 -9.85 3.70 -2.02
C HIS A 268 -11.10 4.25 -1.34
N LEU A 269 -11.70 3.48 -0.45
CA LEU A 269 -12.77 3.94 0.42
C LEU A 269 -12.14 4.61 1.65
N HIS A 270 -11.83 5.91 1.56
CA HIS A 270 -11.07 6.66 2.57
C HIS A 270 -11.61 6.54 4.01
N ARG A 271 -12.93 6.39 4.17
CA ARG A 271 -13.57 6.19 5.48
C ARG A 271 -13.25 4.82 6.11
N GLY A 272 -12.62 3.94 5.34
CA GLY A 272 -12.32 2.55 5.64
C GLY A 272 -13.57 1.69 5.81
N HIS A 273 -13.32 0.45 6.20
CA HIS A 273 -14.32 -0.47 6.67
C HIS A 273 -13.68 -1.42 7.69
N PRO A 274 -14.34 -1.67 8.84
CA PRO A 274 -13.81 -2.61 9.83
C PRO A 274 -13.52 -3.98 9.23
N LEU A 275 -12.56 -4.69 9.84
CA LEU A 275 -12.28 -6.08 9.52
C LEU A 275 -13.56 -6.91 9.60
N VAL A 276 -13.91 -7.56 8.49
CA VAL A 276 -15.08 -8.43 8.39
C VAL A 276 -14.70 -9.74 7.71
N THR A 277 -15.28 -10.83 8.17
CA THR A 277 -15.13 -12.13 7.51
C THR A 277 -16.41 -12.47 6.76
N HIS A 278 -16.29 -12.70 5.46
CA HIS A 278 -17.38 -13.07 4.58
C HIS A 278 -16.97 -14.31 3.77
N ASN A 279 -17.77 -15.38 3.85
CA ASN A 279 -17.54 -16.65 3.14
C ASN A 279 -16.10 -17.19 3.28
N GLY A 280 -15.56 -17.15 4.51
CA GLY A 280 -14.22 -17.68 4.81
C GLY A 280 -13.05 -16.77 4.47
N VAL A 281 -13.29 -15.60 3.86
CA VAL A 281 -12.28 -14.59 3.55
C VAL A 281 -12.42 -13.41 4.49
N SER A 282 -11.31 -12.93 5.06
CA SER A 282 -11.28 -11.71 5.86
C SER A 282 -10.95 -10.51 4.98
N TYR A 283 -11.69 -9.42 5.14
CA TYR A 283 -11.54 -8.19 4.36
C TYR A 283 -11.31 -7.01 5.31
N LEU A 284 -10.24 -6.26 5.07
CA LEU A 284 -9.97 -4.98 5.72
C LEU A 284 -9.85 -3.90 4.65
N VAL A 285 -10.64 -2.85 4.80
CA VAL A 285 -10.48 -1.63 4.00
C VAL A 285 -9.82 -0.58 4.88
N GLY A 286 -8.55 -0.30 4.62
CA GLY A 286 -7.78 0.70 5.32
C GLY A 286 -8.41 2.08 5.16
N ARG A 287 -8.37 2.85 6.24
CA ARG A 287 -8.71 4.27 6.19
C ARG A 287 -7.52 5.05 5.61
N ALA A 288 -7.81 6.13 4.90
CA ALA A 288 -6.80 6.91 4.20
C ALA A 288 -5.85 7.63 5.17
N LEU A 289 -4.53 7.47 4.99
CA LEU A 289 -3.54 8.17 5.81
C LEU A 289 -3.67 9.69 5.67
N CYS A 290 -4.06 10.17 4.48
CA CYS A 290 -4.14 11.61 4.21
C CYS A 290 -5.31 12.31 4.91
N GLU A 291 -6.27 11.59 5.50
CA GLU A 291 -7.42 12.17 6.18
C GLU A 291 -7.34 11.94 7.69
N HIS A 292 -7.69 12.97 8.48
CA HIS A 292 -7.75 12.84 9.93
C HIS A 292 -8.64 11.65 10.35
N PRO A 293 -8.20 10.75 11.26
CA PRO A 293 -7.12 10.94 12.23
C PRO A 293 -5.76 10.35 11.81
N PHE A 294 -5.47 10.29 10.50
CA PHE A 294 -4.24 9.78 9.90
C PHE A 294 -3.93 8.32 10.27
N PRO A 295 -4.86 7.40 9.98
CA PRO A 295 -4.75 6.00 10.38
C PRO A 295 -3.71 5.22 9.59
N TYR A 296 -3.13 4.22 10.26
CA TYR A 296 -2.34 3.14 9.67
C TYR A 296 -2.44 1.91 10.57
N HIS A 297 -1.98 0.75 10.08
CA HIS A 297 -2.19 -0.53 10.76
C HIS A 297 -0.88 -1.28 11.00
N MET A 298 -0.87 -2.07 12.07
CA MET A 298 0.08 -3.16 12.28
C MET A 298 -0.66 -4.48 12.29
N LEU A 299 -0.20 -5.43 11.48
CA LEU A 299 -0.69 -6.80 11.41
C LEU A 299 0.31 -7.70 12.13
N HIS A 300 -0.19 -8.58 12.99
CA HIS A 300 0.58 -9.60 13.69
C HIS A 300 0.07 -10.98 13.32
N THR A 301 0.89 -11.76 12.62
CA THR A 301 0.52 -13.12 12.23
C THR A 301 0.65 -14.04 13.44
N ARG A 302 -0.37 -14.86 13.68
CA ARG A 302 -0.33 -15.93 14.69
C ARG A 302 -0.75 -17.23 14.05
N ALA A 303 -0.50 -18.36 14.70
CA ALA A 303 -0.75 -19.69 14.15
C ALA A 303 -2.12 -19.84 13.46
N GLU A 304 -3.19 -19.27 14.03
CA GLU A 304 -4.56 -19.45 13.53
C GLU A 304 -5.24 -18.18 13.02
N LYS A 305 -4.68 -16.99 13.29
CA LYS A 305 -5.31 -15.69 12.96
C LYS A 305 -4.26 -14.60 12.71
N ILE A 306 -4.70 -13.49 12.12
CA ILE A 306 -3.94 -12.24 12.05
C ILE A 306 -4.62 -11.25 13.01
N ASP A 307 -3.88 -10.76 14.00
CA ASP A 307 -4.36 -9.64 14.82
C ASP A 307 -4.01 -8.32 14.11
N ILE A 308 -4.95 -7.39 14.07
CA ILE A 308 -4.79 -6.10 13.39
C ILE A 308 -5.01 -4.99 14.40
N GLN A 309 -4.05 -4.07 14.51
CA GLN A 309 -4.15 -2.89 15.34
C GLN A 309 -4.10 -1.64 14.46
N GLU A 310 -5.11 -0.78 14.55
CA GLU A 310 -5.13 0.55 13.94
C GLU A 310 -4.50 1.56 14.91
N PHE A 311 -3.66 2.45 14.38
CA PHE A 311 -3.04 3.57 15.07
C PHE A 311 -3.48 4.89 14.43
N HIS A 312 -3.39 5.98 15.19
CA HIS A 312 -3.83 7.32 14.77
C HIS A 312 -2.87 8.39 15.28
N GLY A 313 -3.04 9.63 14.80
CA GLY A 313 -2.56 10.82 15.51
C GLY A 313 -1.04 11.03 15.47
N ILE A 314 -0.38 10.51 14.45
CA ILE A 314 1.03 10.76 14.13
C ILE A 314 1.29 12.21 13.76
#